data_AF-A0A072PAL0-F1
#
_entry.id   AF-A0A072PAL0-F1
#
_cell.length_a   1.000
_cell.length_b   1.000
_cell.length_c   1.000
_cell.angle_alpha   90.00
_cell.angle_beta   90.00
_cell.angle_gamma   90.00
#
_symmetry.space_group_name_H-M   'P 1'
#
loop_
_entity.id
_entity.type
_entity.pdbx_description
1 polymer ?
#
loop_
_entity_poly.entity_id
_entity_poly.type
_entity_poly.pdbx_seq_one_letter_code
_entity_poly.pdbx_strand_id
1 'polypeptide(L)'
;INMPRFSLKPFIARVLVSPPTTSLAESTAIVKHLQVFGHPAAFSKASHPAAQNDEHQQEFDLVYLSSEQLLHACSLSPITIRVNHDLPDPRIVDPYNVRGLQDRRRPSPKAFVCRVSKRDNDYTYTGQNSLSGGFAPSNMSRLYQSLQETQAPVSLTDAFGASPAGDGHLENRTSPAHKEHENLASLYRDDTS
;
A
#
# COMPACT_ATOMS: atom_id res chain seq x y z
N ILE A 1 38.68 6.92 -0.45
CA ILE A 1 38.39 5.64 0.23
C ILE A 1 37.24 5.01 -0.52
N ASN A 2 37.53 4.05 -1.41
CA ASN A 2 36.50 3.33 -2.18
C ASN A 2 36.01 2.18 -1.30
N MET A 3 34.80 2.27 -0.75
CA MET A 3 34.20 1.16 -0.02
C MET A 3 33.78 0.08 -1.01
N PRO A 4 34.24 -1.18 -0.86
CA PRO A 4 33.76 -2.27 -1.69
C PRO A 4 32.25 -2.43 -1.47
N ARG A 5 31.47 -2.28 -2.55
CA ARG A 5 30.06 -2.67 -2.57
C ARG A 5 30.01 -4.19 -2.50
N PHE A 6 30.00 -4.74 -1.28
CA PHE A 6 29.66 -6.14 -1.08
C PHE A 6 28.21 -6.33 -1.55
N SER A 7 28.06 -6.91 -2.75
CA SER A 7 26.78 -7.40 -3.23
C SER A 7 26.42 -8.65 -2.43
N LEU A 8 25.98 -8.47 -1.18
CA LEU A 8 25.44 -9.54 -0.37
C LEU A 8 24.17 -10.03 -1.07
N LYS A 9 24.17 -11.29 -1.51
CA LYS A 9 22.95 -11.91 -2.03
C LYS A 9 21.93 -11.95 -0.90
N PRO A 10 20.74 -11.33 -1.05
CA PRO A 10 19.74 -11.33 0.00
C PRO A 10 19.20 -12.75 0.23
N PHE A 11 19.01 -13.13 1.49
CA PHE A 11 18.37 -14.40 1.85
C PHE A 11 16.85 -14.21 1.87
N ILE A 12 16.20 -14.51 0.75
CA ILE A 12 14.78 -14.21 0.54
C ILE A 12 13.93 -15.45 0.82
N ALA A 13 12.96 -15.30 1.71
CA ALA A 13 11.92 -16.27 1.98
C ALA A 13 10.59 -15.80 1.38
N ARG A 14 9.86 -16.72 0.74
CA ARG A 14 8.47 -16.58 0.33
C ARG A 14 7.58 -16.97 1.52
N VAL A 15 6.67 -16.09 1.88
CA VAL A 15 5.69 -16.32 2.96
C VAL A 15 4.29 -16.31 2.36
N LEU A 16 3.61 -17.45 2.37
CA LEU A 16 2.21 -17.59 1.99
C LEU A 16 1.34 -17.56 3.23
N VAL A 17 0.41 -16.61 3.29
CA VAL A 17 -0.48 -16.37 4.43
C VAL A 17 -1.91 -16.71 4.04
N SER A 18 -2.58 -17.54 4.84
CA SER A 18 -4.01 -17.86 4.68
C SER A 18 -4.73 -17.77 6.03
N PRO A 19 -5.87 -17.07 6.15
CA PRO A 19 -6.53 -16.24 5.12
C PRO A 19 -5.72 -14.98 4.75
N PRO A 20 -6.05 -14.25 3.68
CA PRO A 20 -5.34 -13.03 3.31
C PRO A 20 -5.49 -11.94 4.37
N THR A 21 -4.45 -11.12 4.53
CA THR A 21 -4.48 -9.99 5.47
C THR A 21 -5.27 -8.84 4.88
N THR A 22 -6.18 -8.29 5.69
CA THR A 22 -7.04 -7.15 5.35
C THR A 22 -6.57 -5.83 5.94
N SER A 23 -5.67 -5.87 6.94
CA SER A 23 -5.20 -4.69 7.66
C SER A 23 -3.68 -4.72 7.88
N LEU A 24 -3.09 -3.52 7.98
CA LEU A 24 -1.69 -3.33 8.37
C LEU A 24 -1.39 -3.92 9.76
N ALA A 25 -2.36 -3.88 10.68
CA ALA A 25 -2.19 -4.48 12.01
C ALA A 25 -1.98 -6.00 11.94
N GLU A 26 -2.62 -6.67 10.97
CA GLU A 26 -2.50 -8.12 10.77
C GLU A 26 -1.14 -8.46 10.14
N SER A 27 -0.73 -7.72 9.10
CA SER A 27 0.57 -7.94 8.46
C SER A 27 1.74 -7.63 9.40
N THR A 28 1.64 -6.58 10.21
CA THR A 28 2.65 -6.26 11.24
C THR A 28 2.72 -7.30 12.35
N ALA A 29 1.58 -7.86 12.79
CA ALA A 29 1.57 -8.96 13.74
C ALA A 29 2.27 -10.21 13.18
N ILE A 30 2.09 -10.50 11.89
CA ILE A 30 2.78 -11.60 11.20
C ILE A 30 4.30 -11.36 11.19
N VAL A 31 4.75 -10.17 10.80
CA VAL A 31 6.18 -9.81 10.82
C VAL A 31 6.76 -9.95 12.22
N LYS A 32 6.05 -9.46 13.24
CA LYS A 32 6.49 -9.56 14.63
C LYS A 32 6.65 -11.01 15.08
N HIS A 33 5.80 -11.91 14.59
CA HIS A 33 5.94 -13.33 14.89
C HIS A 33 7.13 -13.96 14.16
N LEU A 34 7.37 -13.58 12.91
CA LEU A 34 8.51 -14.06 12.12
C LEU A 34 9.85 -13.52 12.66
N GLN A 35 9.84 -12.38 13.35
CA GLN A 35 11.01 -11.84 14.05
C GLN A 35 11.59 -12.76 15.12
N VAL A 36 10.80 -13.73 15.64
CA VAL A 36 11.29 -14.73 16.60
C VAL A 36 12.43 -15.57 16.02
N PHE A 37 12.48 -15.75 14.70
CA PHE A 37 13.53 -16.51 14.01
C PHE A 37 14.75 -15.67 13.64
N GLY A 38 14.65 -14.34 13.75
CA GLY A 38 15.67 -13.40 13.35
C GLY A 38 15.06 -12.07 12.91
N HIS A 39 15.79 -10.97 13.03
CA HIS A 39 15.29 -9.67 12.61
C HIS A 39 15.28 -9.59 11.07
N PRO A 40 14.11 -9.49 10.42
CA PRO A 40 14.05 -9.39 8.97
C PRO A 40 14.50 -8.00 8.55
N ALA A 41 15.34 -7.94 7.51
CA ALA A 41 15.80 -6.70 6.92
C ALA A 41 14.69 -5.99 6.13
N ALA A 42 13.80 -6.77 5.50
CA ALA A 42 12.69 -6.23 4.74
C ALA A 42 11.52 -7.21 4.71
N PHE A 43 10.31 -6.64 4.61
CA PHE A 43 9.08 -7.37 4.41
C PHE A 43 8.18 -6.59 3.46
N SER A 44 7.77 -7.21 2.36
CA SER A 44 6.93 -6.56 1.35
C SER A 44 5.93 -7.55 0.79
N LYS A 45 4.78 -7.06 0.34
CA LYS A 45 3.86 -7.87 -0.45
C LYS A 45 4.55 -8.24 -1.77
N ALA A 46 4.44 -9.50 -2.20
CA ALA A 46 5.05 -9.91 -3.46
C ALA A 46 4.41 -9.13 -4.61
N SER A 47 5.24 -8.45 -5.41
CA SER A 47 4.79 -7.59 -6.53
C SER A 47 4.39 -8.40 -7.77
N HIS A 48 4.63 -9.71 -7.78
CA HIS A 48 4.22 -10.54 -8.90
C HIS A 48 2.71 -10.80 -8.84
N PRO A 49 2.03 -10.84 -9.99
CA PRO A 49 0.76 -11.53 -10.04
C PRO A 49 1.07 -12.99 -9.73
N ALA A 50 0.93 -13.39 -8.46
CA ALA A 50 0.79 -14.79 -8.13
C ALA A 50 -0.27 -15.32 -9.10
N ALA A 51 0.04 -16.40 -9.82
CA ALA A 51 -0.94 -17.10 -10.61
C ALA A 51 -2.22 -17.15 -9.77
N GLN A 52 -3.29 -16.53 -10.28
CA GLN A 52 -4.52 -16.14 -9.56
C GLN A 52 -5.36 -17.35 -9.12
N ASN A 53 -4.74 -18.41 -8.63
CA ASN A 53 -5.40 -19.68 -8.41
C ASN A 53 -5.93 -19.85 -6.99
N ASP A 54 -5.52 -19.01 -6.03
CA ASP A 54 -6.02 -19.08 -4.65
C ASP A 54 -6.37 -17.68 -4.11
N GLU A 55 -7.63 -17.25 -4.28
CA GLU A 55 -8.19 -16.04 -3.64
C GLU A 55 -8.10 -16.07 -2.10
N HIS A 56 -7.75 -17.22 -1.53
CA HIS A 56 -7.64 -17.47 -0.10
C HIS A 56 -6.21 -17.31 0.45
N GLN A 57 -5.25 -16.89 -0.37
CA GLN A 57 -3.86 -16.76 0.03
C GLN A 57 -3.23 -15.42 -0.38
N GLN A 58 -2.35 -14.91 0.47
CA GLN A 58 -1.57 -13.71 0.20
C GLN A 58 -0.08 -14.01 0.32
N GLU A 59 0.69 -13.66 -0.72
CA GLU A 59 2.14 -13.86 -0.77
C GLU A 59 2.90 -12.61 -0.32
N PHE A 60 3.92 -12.82 0.50
CA PHE A 60 4.89 -11.83 0.92
C PHE A 60 6.31 -12.29 0.69
N ASP A 61 7.19 -11.32 0.48
CA ASP A 61 8.63 -11.46 0.46
C ASP A 61 9.21 -11.00 1.79
N LEU A 62 9.99 -11.88 2.42
CA LEU A 62 10.68 -11.62 3.67
C LEU A 62 12.19 -11.81 3.43
N VAL A 63 12.98 -10.81 3.80
CA VAL A 63 14.44 -10.85 3.64
C VAL A 63 15.11 -10.99 4.99
N TYR A 64 15.89 -12.05 5.18
CA TYR A 64 16.74 -12.23 6.35
C TYR A 64 18.18 -11.80 6.07
N LEU A 65 18.89 -11.44 7.14
CA LEU A 65 20.32 -11.10 7.08
C LEU A 65 21.21 -12.35 7.06
N SER A 66 20.72 -13.48 7.57
CA SER A 66 21.44 -14.75 7.63
C SER A 66 20.66 -15.90 7.00
N SER A 67 21.39 -16.80 6.34
CA SER A 67 20.83 -18.06 5.81
C SER A 67 20.29 -18.96 6.92
N GLU A 68 20.88 -18.94 8.13
CA GLU A 68 20.44 -19.77 9.24
C GLU A 68 19.05 -19.37 9.71
N GLN A 69 18.78 -18.06 9.79
CA GLN A 69 17.46 -17.52 10.16
C GLN A 69 16.40 -17.95 9.15
N LEU A 70 16.73 -17.91 7.85
CA LEU A 70 15.85 -18.37 6.78
C LEU A 70 15.55 -19.87 6.90
N LEU A 71 16.59 -20.70 7.07
CA LEU A 71 16.42 -22.15 7.18
C LEU A 71 15.62 -22.53 8.42
N HIS A 72 15.87 -21.86 9.54
CA HIS A 72 15.12 -22.07 10.78
C HIS A 72 13.63 -21.72 10.60
N ALA A 73 13.33 -20.58 9.99
CA ALA A 73 11.96 -20.19 9.66
C ALA A 73 11.27 -21.19 8.71
N CYS A 74 12.00 -21.74 7.73
CA CYS A 74 11.47 -22.79 6.84
C CYS A 74 11.21 -24.11 7.58
N SER A 75 12.10 -24.53 8.49
CA SER A 75 11.96 -25.79 9.24
C SER A 75 10.75 -25.83 10.16
N LEU A 76 10.30 -24.68 10.64
CA LEU A 76 9.14 -24.55 11.52
C LEU A 76 7.84 -24.22 10.78
N SER A 77 7.89 -24.22 9.44
CA SER A 77 6.69 -24.08 8.62
C SER A 77 5.85 -25.38 8.63
N PRO A 78 4.51 -25.31 8.64
CA PRO A 78 3.66 -24.12 8.72
C PRO A 78 3.54 -23.53 10.14
N ILE A 79 3.44 -22.20 10.23
CA ILE A 79 3.36 -21.46 11.49
C ILE A 79 1.94 -20.89 11.66
N THR A 80 1.31 -21.14 12.80
CA THR A 80 0.01 -20.56 13.13
C THR A 80 0.17 -19.32 13.99
N ILE A 81 -0.32 -18.19 13.50
CA ILE A 81 -0.23 -16.87 14.14
C ILE A 81 -1.62 -16.43 14.58
N ARG A 82 -1.79 -16.17 15.88
CA ARG A 82 -3.04 -15.66 16.47
C ARG A 82 -2.93 -14.16 16.70
N VAL A 83 -3.87 -13.41 16.15
CA VAL A 83 -3.94 -11.95 16.25
C VAL A 83 -5.22 -11.58 17.01
N ASN A 84 -5.17 -10.54 17.85
CA ASN A 84 -6.30 -10.01 18.62
C ASN A 84 -6.99 -10.99 19.58
N HIS A 85 -6.31 -12.06 20.01
CA HIS A 85 -6.89 -13.03 20.97
C HIS A 85 -6.83 -12.54 22.42
N ASP A 86 -5.74 -11.88 22.80
CA ASP A 86 -5.46 -11.49 24.20
C ASP A 86 -5.55 -9.96 24.40
N LEU A 87 -6.58 -9.32 23.82
CA LEU A 87 -6.77 -7.88 23.98
C LEU A 87 -7.38 -7.57 25.35
N PRO A 88 -6.72 -6.73 26.18
CA PRO A 88 -7.26 -6.37 27.47
C PRO A 88 -8.55 -5.54 27.31
N ASP A 89 -9.45 -5.61 28.29
CA ASP A 89 -10.71 -4.88 28.20
C ASP A 89 -10.43 -3.36 28.19
N PRO A 90 -10.84 -2.62 27.14
CA PRO A 90 -10.66 -1.17 27.06
C PRO A 90 -11.33 -0.41 28.22
N ARG A 91 -12.31 -1.02 28.91
CA ARG A 91 -12.92 -0.45 30.12
C ARG A 91 -12.00 -0.47 31.33
N ILE A 92 -10.98 -1.33 31.32
CA ILE A 92 -10.03 -1.50 32.41
C ILE A 92 -8.74 -0.69 32.15
N VAL A 93 -8.32 -0.59 30.88
CA VAL A 93 -7.00 -0.04 30.52
C VAL A 93 -7.00 1.45 30.16
N ASP A 94 -8.13 2.03 29.74
CA ASP A 94 -8.21 3.44 29.33
C ASP A 94 -8.82 4.32 30.44
N PRO A 95 -8.00 4.95 31.32
CA PRO A 95 -8.50 5.80 32.40
C PRO A 95 -9.21 7.07 31.90
N TYR A 96 -9.05 7.42 30.63
CA TYR A 96 -9.73 8.56 29.99
C TYR A 96 -11.05 8.18 29.32
N ASN A 97 -11.46 6.91 29.41
CA ASN A 97 -12.76 6.42 28.95
C ASN A 97 -13.94 6.82 29.87
N VAL A 98 -13.73 7.81 30.75
CA VAL A 98 -14.74 8.44 31.62
C VAL A 98 -15.87 9.14 30.85
N ARG A 99 -15.71 9.39 29.54
CA ARG A 99 -16.72 10.06 28.70
C ARG A 99 -17.62 9.12 27.90
N GLY A 100 -17.54 7.81 28.13
CA GLY A 100 -18.45 6.87 27.48
C GLY A 100 -18.26 6.78 25.96
N LEU A 101 -17.04 6.95 25.46
CA LEU A 101 -16.65 6.55 24.09
C LEU A 101 -16.57 5.00 24.03
N GLN A 102 -17.67 4.34 24.42
CA GLN A 102 -17.74 2.91 24.69
C GLN A 102 -17.81 2.06 23.42
N ASP A 103 -18.00 2.68 22.25
CA ASP A 103 -18.25 1.97 21.01
C ASP A 103 -16.99 1.79 20.14
N ARG A 104 -15.82 1.66 20.79
CA ARG A 104 -14.62 1.19 20.09
C ARG A 104 -14.83 -0.29 19.75
N ARG A 105 -15.24 -0.57 18.51
CA ARG A 105 -15.29 -1.93 17.97
C ARG A 105 -13.97 -2.64 18.25
N ARG A 106 -14.02 -3.68 19.08
CA ARG A 106 -12.86 -4.57 19.27
C ARG A 106 -12.58 -5.27 17.95
N PRO A 107 -11.32 -5.30 17.48
CA PRO A 107 -11.01 -6.08 16.30
C PRO A 107 -11.27 -7.56 16.61
N SER A 108 -11.82 -8.29 15.64
CA SER A 108 -12.12 -9.70 15.85
C SER A 108 -10.84 -10.53 15.99
N PRO A 109 -10.84 -11.55 16.88
CA PRO A 109 -9.76 -12.51 16.96
C PRO A 109 -9.65 -13.26 15.63
N LYS A 110 -8.44 -13.34 15.08
CA LYS A 110 -8.16 -14.03 13.82
C LYS A 110 -6.91 -14.90 13.95
N ALA A 111 -6.90 -16.00 13.20
CA ALA A 111 -5.74 -16.88 13.10
C ALA A 111 -5.29 -16.96 11.64
N PHE A 112 -3.98 -16.92 11.43
CA PHE A 112 -3.34 -17.00 10.13
C PHE A 112 -2.40 -18.20 10.12
N VAL A 113 -2.39 -18.93 9.01
CA VAL A 113 -1.41 -19.98 8.75
C VAL A 113 -0.40 -19.42 7.75
N CYS A 114 0.87 -19.40 8.16
CA CYS A 114 1.98 -18.91 7.37
C CYS A 114 2.87 -20.08 6.93
N ARG A 115 3.00 -20.28 5.62
CA ARG A 115 3.95 -21.23 5.04
C ARG A 115 5.17 -20.46 4.53
N VAL A 116 6.33 -20.82 5.04
CA VAL A 116 7.60 -20.15 4.73
C VAL A 116 8.45 -21.07 3.90
N SER A 117 8.81 -20.66 2.68
CA SER A 117 9.71 -21.40 1.80
C SER A 117 10.86 -20.53 1.33
N LYS A 118 12.00 -21.14 1.02
CA LYS A 118 13.12 -20.44 0.39
C LYS A 118 12.71 -20.00 -1.02
N ARG A 119 13.03 -18.76 -1.40
CA ARG A 119 12.81 -18.27 -2.76
C ARG A 119 14.02 -18.60 -3.63
N ASP A 120 13.79 -18.90 -4.91
CA ASP A 120 14.85 -19.29 -5.84
C ASP A 120 15.86 -18.14 -6.07
N ASN A 121 17.11 -18.52 -6.37
CA ASN A 121 18.24 -17.58 -6.45
C ASN A 121 18.12 -16.54 -7.58
N ASP A 122 17.28 -16.77 -8.59
CA ASP A 122 17.05 -15.83 -9.70
C ASP A 122 16.02 -14.74 -9.36
N TYR A 123 15.45 -14.78 -8.15
CA TYR A 123 14.49 -13.80 -7.73
C TYR A 123 15.15 -12.49 -7.29
N THR A 124 14.83 -11.41 -7.98
CA THR A 124 15.26 -10.06 -7.62
C THR A 124 14.26 -9.43 -6.67
N TYR A 125 14.69 -9.15 -5.44
CA TYR A 125 13.87 -8.39 -4.48
C TYR A 125 13.68 -6.96 -5.00
N THR A 126 12.46 -6.60 -5.38
CA THR A 126 12.15 -5.26 -5.90
C THR A 126 11.99 -4.21 -4.81
N GLY A 127 11.98 -4.60 -3.53
CA GLY A 127 12.19 -3.73 -2.38
C GLY A 127 11.26 -2.54 -2.22
N GLN A 128 10.14 -2.51 -2.94
CA GLN A 128 9.15 -1.46 -2.78
C GLN A 128 8.39 -1.71 -1.48
N ASN A 129 8.89 -1.12 -0.40
CA ASN A 129 8.07 -0.86 0.77
C ASN A 129 6.93 0.05 0.29
N SER A 130 5.68 -0.40 0.43
CA SER A 130 4.49 0.31 -0.04
C SER A 130 4.35 1.71 0.61
N LEU A 131 5.10 1.97 1.68
CA LEU A 131 5.18 3.24 2.39
C LEU A 131 6.32 4.17 1.91
N SER A 132 7.22 3.67 1.06
CA SER A 132 8.34 4.44 0.49
C SER A 132 7.99 5.13 -0.83
N GLY A 133 6.75 4.98 -1.31
CA GLY A 133 6.20 5.88 -2.31
C GLY A 133 6.13 7.27 -1.68
N GLY A 134 7.09 8.12 -2.00
CA GLY A 134 7.02 9.53 -1.60
C GLY A 134 5.67 10.09 -2.02
N PHE A 135 5.05 10.88 -1.16
CA PHE A 135 3.81 11.59 -1.49
C PHE A 135 4.13 12.50 -2.68
N ALA A 136 3.81 12.04 -3.89
CA ALA A 136 3.95 12.81 -5.10
C ALA A 136 2.61 13.52 -5.30
N PRO A 137 2.53 14.85 -5.15
CA PRO A 137 1.33 15.56 -5.51
C PRO A 137 1.01 15.25 -6.97
N SER A 138 -0.25 14.93 -7.25
CA SER A 138 -0.72 14.64 -8.59
C SER A 138 -0.38 15.81 -9.53
N ASN A 139 -0.27 15.55 -10.83
CA ASN A 139 -0.03 16.61 -11.82
C ASN A 139 -1.07 17.74 -11.71
N MET A 140 -2.30 17.38 -11.36
CA MET A 140 -3.40 18.33 -11.13
C MET A 140 -3.15 19.21 -9.91
N SER A 141 -2.71 18.63 -8.79
CA SER A 141 -2.35 19.37 -7.57
C SER A 141 -1.17 20.33 -7.80
N ARG A 142 -0.16 19.91 -8.59
CA ARG A 142 0.98 20.76 -8.95
C ARG A 142 0.57 21.93 -9.84
N LEU A 143 -0.33 21.70 -10.78
CA LEU A 143 -0.81 22.74 -11.68
C LEU A 143 -1.70 23.75 -10.96
N TYR A 144 -2.58 23.30 -10.07
CA TYR A 144 -3.36 24.20 -9.21
C TYR A 144 -2.45 25.12 -8.37
N GLN A 145 -1.42 24.56 -7.74
CA GLN A 145 -0.45 25.33 -6.96
C GLN A 145 0.27 26.39 -7.82
N SER A 146 0.70 26.02 -9.03
CA SER A 146 1.34 26.96 -9.98
C SER A 146 0.40 28.10 -10.39
N LEU A 147 -0.88 27.81 -10.64
CA LEU A 147 -1.88 28.84 -10.95
C LEU A 147 -2.14 29.78 -9.76
N GLN A 148 -2.11 29.24 -8.54
CA GLN A 148 -2.24 30.04 -7.32
C GLN A 148 -1.03 30.95 -7.11
N GLU A 149 0.18 30.45 -7.33
CA GLU A 149 1.44 31.22 -7.23
C GLU A 149 1.53 32.33 -8.28
N THR A 150 0.98 32.10 -9.48
CA THR A 150 0.95 33.08 -10.58
C THR A 150 -0.23 34.06 -10.52
N GLN A 151 -1.03 34.02 -9.44
CA GLN A 151 -2.25 34.84 -9.28
C GLN A 151 -3.18 34.74 -10.49
N ALA A 152 -3.33 33.53 -11.04
CA ALA A 152 -4.21 33.30 -12.17
C ALA A 152 -5.68 33.63 -11.81
N PRO A 153 -6.51 34.00 -12.80
CA PRO A 153 -7.93 34.25 -12.60
C PRO A 153 -8.63 33.08 -11.89
N VAL A 154 -9.49 33.40 -10.93
CA VAL A 154 -10.19 32.43 -10.06
C VAL A 154 -10.97 31.39 -10.86
N SER A 155 -11.48 31.77 -12.04
CA SER A 155 -12.18 30.86 -12.96
C SER A 155 -11.32 29.70 -13.47
N LEU A 156 -10.00 29.88 -13.59
CA LEU A 156 -9.07 28.83 -14.00
C LEU A 156 -8.72 27.91 -12.84
N THR A 157 -8.67 28.42 -11.60
CA THR A 157 -8.43 27.59 -10.41
C THR A 157 -9.65 26.76 -10.00
N ASP A 158 -10.87 27.27 -10.22
CA ASP A 158 -12.13 26.59 -9.90
C ASP A 158 -12.39 25.37 -10.80
N ALA A 159 -11.92 25.41 -12.04
CA ALA A 159 -12.01 24.29 -12.99
C ALA A 159 -11.26 23.03 -12.50
N PHE A 160 -10.34 23.17 -11.53
CA PHE A 160 -9.62 22.06 -10.91
C PHE A 160 -10.28 21.54 -9.62
N GLY A 161 -11.47 22.01 -9.26
CA GLY A 161 -12.28 21.46 -8.17
C GLY A 161 -11.69 21.62 -6.77
N ALA A 162 -10.64 22.42 -6.62
CA ALA A 162 -10.03 22.75 -5.33
C ALA A 162 -10.58 24.09 -4.84
N SER A 163 -11.86 24.12 -4.49
CA SER A 163 -12.41 25.20 -3.68
C SER A 163 -12.04 24.94 -2.21
N PRO A 164 -11.52 25.94 -1.46
CA PRO A 164 -11.20 25.79 -0.03
C PRO A 164 -12.45 25.69 0.86
N ALA A 165 -13.66 25.70 0.30
CA ALA A 165 -14.88 25.44 1.04
C ALA A 165 -15.17 23.93 1.06
N GLY A 166 -14.81 23.28 2.17
CA GLY A 166 -15.43 22.02 2.52
C GLY A 166 -16.92 22.24 2.74
N ASP A 167 -17.75 21.76 1.81
CA ASP A 167 -19.01 21.11 2.13
C ASP A 167 -19.50 20.33 0.90
N GLY A 168 -19.98 19.12 1.17
CA GLY A 168 -20.16 18.10 0.15
C GLY A 168 -21.30 18.36 -0.83
N HIS A 169 -21.19 17.75 -2.02
CA HIS A 169 -22.30 17.03 -2.64
C HIS A 169 -21.76 16.08 -3.71
N LEU A 170 -21.96 14.79 -3.48
CA LEU A 170 -21.78 13.72 -4.45
C LEU A 170 -23.00 13.76 -5.38
N GLU A 171 -22.85 14.25 -6.60
CA GLU A 171 -23.84 14.00 -7.65
C GLU A 171 -23.17 13.47 -8.91
N ASN A 172 -23.21 12.14 -9.02
CA ASN A 172 -23.34 11.43 -10.29
C ASN A 172 -24.38 12.15 -11.16
N ARG A 173 -23.95 12.72 -12.28
CA ARG A 173 -24.83 12.98 -13.41
C ARG A 173 -24.29 12.31 -14.67
N THR A 174 -24.91 11.16 -14.93
CA THR A 174 -25.05 10.52 -16.23
C THR A 174 -25.49 11.53 -17.30
N SER A 175 -24.93 11.34 -18.49
CA SER A 175 -25.06 12.04 -19.79
C SER A 175 -26.50 12.47 -20.18
N PRO A 176 -26.73 13.39 -21.16
CA PRO A 176 -26.41 13.13 -22.58
C PRO A 176 -26.20 14.34 -23.54
N ALA A 177 -25.85 13.99 -24.79
CA ALA A 177 -26.19 14.66 -26.06
C ALA A 177 -25.31 15.81 -26.61
N HIS A 178 -24.68 15.49 -27.75
CA HIS A 178 -24.53 16.28 -28.98
C HIS A 178 -24.32 17.79 -28.87
N LYS A 179 -23.15 18.26 -29.34
CA LYS A 179 -23.06 19.21 -30.46
C LYS A 179 -21.68 19.13 -31.11
N GLU A 180 -21.72 19.30 -32.42
CA GLU A 180 -20.67 19.03 -33.38
C GLU A 180 -19.45 19.92 -33.16
N HIS A 181 -18.25 19.34 -33.27
CA HIS A 181 -17.02 20.12 -33.38
C HIS A 181 -16.96 20.69 -34.80
N GLU A 182 -17.31 21.97 -34.94
CA GLU A 182 -16.89 22.78 -36.08
C GLU A 182 -15.36 22.68 -36.18
N ASN A 183 -14.92 22.13 -37.32
CA ASN A 183 -13.51 21.92 -37.63
C ASN A 183 -12.88 23.30 -37.89
N LEU A 184 -12.13 23.83 -36.91
CA LEU A 184 -11.38 25.09 -37.00
C LEU A 184 -10.27 25.08 -38.09
N ALA A 185 -10.08 23.96 -38.79
CA ALA A 185 -9.09 23.78 -39.84
C ALA A 185 -9.51 24.33 -41.22
N SER A 186 -10.78 24.73 -41.42
CA SER A 186 -11.26 25.30 -42.69
C SER A 186 -11.10 26.83 -42.79
N LEU A 187 -10.64 27.51 -41.75
CA LEU A 187 -10.54 28.98 -41.72
C LEU A 187 -9.25 29.55 -42.36
N TYR A 188 -8.31 28.71 -42.79
CA TYR A 188 -6.99 29.13 -43.28
C TYR A 188 -6.63 28.61 -44.67
N ARG A 189 -7.63 28.30 -45.50
CA ARG A 189 -7.38 27.82 -46.85
C ARG A 189 -8.22 28.59 -47.86
N ASP A 190 -7.77 29.80 -48.16
CA ASP A 190 -7.68 30.31 -49.53
C ASP A 190 -6.76 31.53 -49.57
N ASP A 191 -5.77 31.45 -50.46
CA ASP A 191 -5.09 32.53 -51.19
C ASP A 191 -3.58 32.23 -51.33
N THR A 192 -3.21 31.51 -52.39
CA THR A 192 -2.13 31.93 -53.31
C THR A 192 -2.10 31.06 -54.58
N SER A 193 -2.35 31.75 -55.71
CA SER A 193 -1.99 31.45 -57.12
C SER A 193 -2.80 30.44 -57.91
#